data_AF-A0A9D7EUT3-F1
#
_entry.id   AF-A0A9D7EUT3-F1
#
_cell.length_a   1.000
_cell.length_b   1.000
_cell.length_c   1.000
_cell.angle_alpha   90.00
_cell.angle_beta   90.00
_cell.angle_gamma   90.00
#
_symmetry.space_group_name_H-M   'P 1'
#
loop_
_entity.id
_entity.type
_entity.pdbx_description
1 polymer ?
#
loop_
_entity_poly.entity_id
_entity_poly.type
_entity_poly.pdbx_seq_one_letter_code
_entity_poly.pdbx_strand_id
1 'polypeptide(L)'
;MKKYYFFQGFLFISGILFSINSIGQLRWQNVDAEFQPLPASVHVYKTTDMLDGKPNIAYYLEADLKDKKLDFTVDTTYQRRLSPSKFYEKNDKPLLVVNTTFFSFETNQSLNVVIKDKKLVGYNIHTIAGRGKDTFTYRHPFGSAIGISKERG
;
A
#
# COMPACT_ATOMS: atom_id res chain seq x y z
N MET A 1 -57.53 9.44 14.33
CA MET A 1 -56.39 9.56 15.27
C MET A 1 -55.49 8.32 15.34
N LYS A 2 -56.00 7.07 15.48
CA LYS A 2 -55.13 5.86 15.57
C LYS A 2 -54.16 5.59 14.41
N LYS A 3 -54.50 5.93 13.15
CA LYS A 3 -53.61 5.71 11.97
C LYS A 3 -52.36 6.60 11.94
N TYR A 4 -52.42 7.79 12.54
CA TYR A 4 -51.28 8.74 12.56
C TYR A 4 -50.16 8.29 13.51
N TYR A 5 -50.53 7.71 14.66
CA TYR A 5 -49.57 7.15 15.61
C TYR A 5 -48.85 5.89 15.08
N PHE A 6 -49.52 5.11 14.23
CA PHE A 6 -48.92 3.93 13.59
C PHE A 6 -47.84 4.32 12.56
N PHE A 7 -48.10 5.37 11.77
CA PHE A 7 -47.16 5.85 10.75
C PHE A 7 -45.95 6.60 11.37
N GLN A 8 -46.18 7.38 12.43
CA GLN A 8 -45.09 8.00 13.20
C GLN A 8 -44.24 6.97 13.97
N GLY A 9 -44.86 5.92 14.53
CA GLY A 9 -44.12 4.81 15.15
C GLY A 9 -43.24 4.05 14.15
N PHE A 10 -43.71 3.87 12.91
CA PHE A 10 -42.95 3.19 11.85
C PHE A 10 -41.73 4.01 11.38
N LEU A 11 -41.88 5.34 11.24
CA LEU A 11 -40.77 6.25 10.92
C LEU A 11 -39.74 6.35 12.05
N PHE A 12 -40.17 6.29 13.31
CA PHE A 12 -39.27 6.31 14.47
C PHE A 12 -38.44 5.02 14.59
N ILE A 13 -39.06 3.86 14.33
CA ILE A 13 -38.37 2.55 14.30
C ILE A 13 -37.40 2.46 13.12
N SER A 14 -37.75 3.03 11.97
CA SER A 14 -36.87 3.12 10.78
C SER A 14 -35.61 3.96 11.02
N GLY A 15 -35.68 5.03 11.83
CA GLY A 15 -34.53 5.88 12.13
C GLY A 15 -33.51 5.23 13.07
N ILE A 16 -33.95 4.36 13.98
CA ILE A 16 -33.08 3.67 14.95
C ILE A 16 -32.24 2.56 14.26
N LEU A 17 -32.75 1.97 13.17
CA LEU A 17 -32.07 0.88 12.46
C LEU A 17 -30.96 1.33 11.50
N PHE A 18 -30.74 2.64 11.31
CA PHE A 18 -29.75 3.15 10.35
C PHE A 18 -28.36 3.42 10.95
N SER A 19 -28.17 3.25 12.27
CA SER A 19 -26.86 3.43 12.92
C SER A 19 -26.10 2.11 13.03
N ILE A 20 -25.94 1.41 11.91
CA ILE A 20 -25.02 0.27 11.83
C ILE A 20 -23.62 0.87 11.67
N ASN A 21 -23.01 1.27 12.79
CA ASN A 21 -21.59 1.64 12.80
C ASN A 21 -20.79 0.38 12.42
N SER A 22 -20.10 0.41 11.29
CA SER A 22 -19.16 -0.65 10.93
C SER A 22 -18.00 -0.68 11.94
N ILE A 23 -18.00 -1.64 12.87
CA ILE A 23 -16.94 -1.86 13.88
C ILE A 23 -15.66 -2.50 13.25
N GLY A 24 -15.43 -2.28 11.94
CA GLY A 24 -14.34 -2.91 11.19
C GLY A 24 -13.21 -1.98 10.77
N GLN A 25 -13.29 -0.68 11.07
CA GLN A 25 -12.32 0.29 10.60
C GLN A 25 -11.23 0.52 11.65
N LEU A 26 -9.96 0.33 11.24
CA LEU A 26 -8.80 0.63 12.08
C LEU A 26 -8.79 2.12 12.43
N ARG A 27 -8.53 2.46 13.69
CA ARG A 27 -8.33 3.85 14.11
C ARG A 27 -6.91 4.27 13.78
N TRP A 28 -6.78 5.21 12.86
CA TRP A 28 -5.52 5.81 12.45
C TRP A 28 -5.30 7.14 13.17
N GLN A 29 -4.15 7.29 13.80
CA GLN A 29 -3.75 8.50 14.51
C GLN A 29 -2.61 9.16 13.74
N ASN A 30 -2.70 10.46 13.47
CA ASN A 30 -1.58 11.22 12.93
C ASN A 30 -0.46 11.25 13.97
N VAL A 31 0.77 10.97 13.53
CA VAL A 31 1.98 10.90 14.37
C VAL A 31 3.13 11.71 13.77
N ASP A 32 2.83 12.80 13.06
CA ASP A 32 3.83 13.63 12.37
C ASP A 32 4.93 14.13 13.33
N ALA A 33 4.57 14.39 14.58
CA ALA A 33 5.49 14.84 15.62
C ALA A 33 6.61 13.84 15.92
N GLU A 34 6.41 12.53 15.68
CA GLU A 34 7.40 11.49 15.91
C GLU A 34 8.50 11.45 14.82
N PHE A 35 8.28 12.06 13.66
CA PHE A 35 9.12 11.92 12.46
C PHE A 35 9.66 13.24 11.91
N GLN A 36 9.65 14.31 12.71
CA GLN A 36 10.11 15.63 12.27
C GLN A 36 11.62 15.67 11.95
N PRO A 37 12.05 16.49 10.97
CA PRO A 37 11.23 17.39 10.16
C PRO A 37 10.50 16.66 9.01
N LEU A 38 9.21 16.94 8.84
CA LEU A 38 8.42 16.47 7.68
C LEU A 38 7.99 17.65 6.79
N PRO A 39 7.98 17.50 5.45
CA PRO A 39 7.28 18.44 4.57
C PRO A 39 5.80 18.55 4.95
N ALA A 40 5.21 19.74 4.80
CA ALA A 40 3.79 19.95 5.10
C ALA A 40 2.82 19.15 4.19
N SER A 41 3.33 18.62 3.08
CA SER A 41 2.64 17.75 2.14
C SER A 41 2.72 16.26 2.49
N VAL A 42 3.36 15.91 3.61
CA VAL A 42 3.60 14.54 4.05
C VAL A 42 3.07 14.34 5.46
N HIS A 43 2.25 13.31 5.63
CA HIS A 43 1.66 12.93 6.91
C HIS A 43 1.88 11.46 7.22
N VAL A 44 2.19 11.14 8.47
CA VAL A 44 2.38 9.79 8.95
C VAL A 44 1.26 9.44 9.90
N TYR A 45 0.67 8.26 9.70
CA TYR A 45 -0.38 7.75 10.55
C TYR A 45 0.00 6.39 11.11
N LYS A 46 -0.44 6.14 12.34
CA LYS A 46 -0.19 4.91 13.08
C LYS A 46 -1.50 4.32 13.58
N THR A 47 -1.57 3.00 13.61
CA THR A 47 -2.61 2.27 14.35
C THR A 47 -1.97 1.14 15.14
N THR A 48 -2.51 0.92 16.34
CA THR A 48 -2.20 -0.25 17.18
C THR A 48 -3.46 -1.06 17.48
N ASP A 49 -4.53 -0.81 16.72
CA ASP A 49 -5.76 -1.59 16.85
C ASP A 49 -5.51 -3.04 16.46
N MET A 50 -6.19 -3.95 17.14
CA MET A 50 -6.09 -5.38 16.86
C MET A 50 -6.64 -5.67 15.46
N LEU A 51 -5.93 -6.48 14.69
CA LEU A 51 -6.37 -6.95 13.39
C LEU A 51 -6.67 -8.44 13.51
N ASP A 52 -7.91 -8.85 13.21
CA ASP A 52 -8.39 -10.23 13.38
C ASP A 52 -8.13 -10.81 14.79
N GLY A 53 -8.31 -9.97 15.82
CA GLY A 53 -8.09 -10.36 17.21
C GLY A 53 -6.61 -10.55 17.60
N LYS A 54 -5.67 -10.11 16.77
CA LYS A 54 -4.23 -10.20 17.03
C LYS A 54 -3.63 -8.81 17.27
N PRO A 55 -2.61 -8.69 18.15
CA PRO A 55 -1.83 -7.47 18.27
C PRO A 55 -1.24 -7.06 16.91
N ASN A 56 -1.36 -5.78 16.57
CA ASN A 56 -0.92 -5.22 15.31
C ASN A 56 -0.32 -3.83 15.56
N ILE A 57 0.73 -3.51 14.82
CA ILE A 57 1.28 -2.15 14.74
C ILE A 57 1.46 -1.89 13.24
N ALA A 58 0.74 -0.90 12.73
CA ALA A 58 0.83 -0.52 11.33
C ALA A 58 1.03 0.98 11.19
N TYR A 59 1.76 1.35 10.14
CA TYR A 59 1.99 2.72 9.73
C TYR A 59 1.56 2.87 8.27
N TYR A 60 1.00 4.02 7.92
CA TYR A 60 0.98 4.47 6.53
C TYR A 60 1.48 5.91 6.44
N LEU A 61 2.03 6.26 5.29
CA LEU A 61 2.44 7.60 4.97
C LEU A 61 1.57 8.09 3.81
N GLU A 62 0.99 9.28 3.98
CA GLU A 62 0.33 10.03 2.93
C GLU A 62 1.29 11.10 2.41
N ALA A 63 1.37 11.24 1.09
CA ALA A 63 2.17 12.25 0.42
C ALA A 63 1.36 12.89 -0.70
N ASP A 64 1.24 14.22 -0.70
CA ASP A 64 0.51 14.95 -1.73
C ASP A 64 1.28 14.88 -3.07
N LEU A 65 0.66 14.24 -4.07
CA LEU A 65 1.23 14.12 -5.41
C LEU A 65 1.37 15.49 -6.10
N LYS A 66 0.61 16.51 -5.69
CA LYS A 66 0.71 17.87 -6.25
C LYS A 66 1.98 18.60 -5.80
N ASP A 67 2.60 18.17 -4.70
CA ASP A 67 3.87 18.74 -4.27
C ASP A 67 5.01 18.32 -5.21
N LYS A 68 5.47 19.29 -6.01
CA LYS A 68 6.54 19.11 -6.99
C LYS A 68 7.93 18.99 -6.36
N LYS A 69 8.07 19.30 -5.06
CA LYS A 69 9.32 19.14 -4.32
C LYS A 69 9.54 17.70 -3.87
N LEU A 70 8.50 16.87 -3.86
CA LEU A 70 8.63 15.45 -3.56
C LEU A 70 9.14 14.71 -4.80
N ASP A 71 10.16 13.88 -4.64
CA ASP A 71 10.64 12.99 -5.68
C ASP A 71 10.28 11.55 -5.36
N PHE A 72 9.61 10.91 -6.31
CA PHE A 72 9.25 9.50 -6.23
C PHE A 72 10.10 8.73 -7.22
N THR A 73 10.87 7.77 -6.71
CA THR A 73 11.75 6.94 -7.53
C THR A 73 11.75 5.51 -6.99
N VAL A 74 12.33 4.61 -7.77
CA VAL A 74 12.46 3.19 -7.44
C VAL A 74 13.92 2.76 -7.58
N ASP A 75 14.31 1.76 -6.80
CA ASP A 75 15.58 1.05 -6.95
C ASP A 75 15.31 -0.46 -6.93
N THR A 76 16.17 -1.24 -7.57
CA THR A 76 16.02 -2.69 -7.65
C THR A 76 17.11 -3.40 -6.86
N THR A 77 16.74 -4.57 -6.34
CA THR A 77 17.63 -5.50 -5.65
C THR A 77 18.48 -6.33 -6.62
N TYR A 78 18.56 -5.99 -7.92
CA TYR A 78 19.27 -6.83 -8.90
C TYR A 78 20.69 -7.19 -8.40
N GLN A 79 20.90 -8.50 -8.19
CA GLN A 79 22.13 -9.10 -7.62
C GLN A 79 22.55 -8.57 -6.24
N ARG A 80 21.65 -7.95 -5.48
CA ARG A 80 21.94 -7.27 -4.21
C ARG A 80 20.80 -7.48 -3.21
N ARG A 81 21.09 -8.07 -2.06
CA ARG A 81 20.10 -8.24 -0.97
C ARG A 81 20.28 -7.17 0.10
N LEU A 82 19.87 -5.95 -0.22
CA LEU A 82 19.90 -4.82 0.73
C LEU A 82 18.60 -4.72 1.51
N SER A 83 18.69 -4.39 2.80
CA SER A 83 17.53 -4.01 3.61
C SER A 83 17.06 -2.59 3.25
N PRO A 84 15.81 -2.20 3.61
CA PRO A 84 15.36 -0.82 3.46
C PRO A 84 16.31 0.22 4.07
N SER A 85 16.87 -0.07 5.25
CA SER A 85 17.88 0.80 5.89
C SER A 85 19.17 0.94 5.09
N LYS A 86 19.63 -0.11 4.40
CA LYS A 86 20.79 -0.02 3.51
C LYS A 86 20.48 0.76 2.23
N PHE A 87 19.25 0.66 1.71
CA PHE A 87 18.82 1.51 0.60
C PHE A 87 18.69 2.97 1.02
N TYR A 88 18.24 3.24 2.25
CA TYR A 88 18.21 4.59 2.81
C TYR A 88 19.60 5.23 2.78
N GLU A 89 20.61 4.54 3.33
CA GLU A 89 22.00 5.04 3.30
C GLU A 89 22.56 5.16 1.87
N LYS A 90 22.28 4.19 1.01
CA LYS A 90 22.80 4.15 -0.37
C LYS A 90 22.22 5.27 -1.24
N ASN A 91 20.96 5.63 -1.04
CA ASN A 91 20.23 6.56 -1.91
C ASN A 91 20.17 7.97 -1.30
N ASP A 92 21.26 8.38 -0.65
CA ASP A 92 21.45 9.71 -0.08
C ASP A 92 20.39 10.09 0.97
N LYS A 93 19.96 9.12 1.79
CA LYS A 93 19.07 9.30 2.95
C LYS A 93 17.74 9.98 2.58
N PRO A 94 16.94 9.36 1.69
CA PRO A 94 15.67 9.93 1.24
C PRO A 94 14.66 9.95 2.38
N LEU A 95 13.59 10.74 2.28
CA LEU A 95 12.57 10.86 3.33
C LEU A 95 11.98 9.50 3.77
N LEU A 96 11.73 8.59 2.82
CA LEU A 96 11.15 7.27 3.08
C LEU A 96 11.71 6.23 2.12
N VAL A 97 11.98 5.03 2.65
CA VAL A 97 12.20 3.82 1.87
C VAL A 97 11.24 2.74 2.34
N VAL A 98 10.45 2.19 1.42
CA VAL A 98 9.57 1.05 1.67
C VAL A 98 9.95 -0.10 0.74
N ASN A 99 9.86 -1.33 1.23
CA ASN A 99 9.94 -2.48 0.34
C ASN A 99 8.68 -2.54 -0.53
N THR A 100 8.85 -2.87 -1.80
CA THR A 100 7.75 -2.96 -2.76
C THR A 100 7.85 -4.21 -3.60
N THR A 101 6.70 -4.73 -4.03
CA THR A 101 6.59 -5.83 -5.00
C THR A 101 7.31 -7.13 -4.59
N PHE A 102 7.30 -8.13 -5.48
CA PHE A 102 7.94 -9.43 -5.29
C PHE A 102 9.28 -9.54 -6.01
N PHE A 103 10.21 -10.29 -5.44
CA PHE A 103 11.53 -10.58 -6.02
C PHE A 103 11.93 -12.06 -5.78
N SER A 104 12.84 -12.57 -6.60
CA SER A 104 13.40 -13.92 -6.43
C SER A 104 14.43 -13.93 -5.30
N PHE A 105 14.29 -14.84 -4.34
CA PHE A 105 15.30 -15.03 -3.29
C PHE A 105 16.57 -15.71 -3.81
N GLU A 106 16.50 -16.41 -4.95
CA GLU A 106 17.64 -17.09 -5.57
C GLU A 106 18.51 -16.08 -6.33
N THR A 107 17.90 -15.21 -7.13
CA THR A 107 18.62 -14.29 -8.04
C THR A 107 18.61 -12.83 -7.58
N ASN A 108 17.82 -12.50 -6.56
CA ASN A 108 17.53 -11.13 -6.08
C ASN A 108 16.92 -10.22 -7.17
N GLN A 109 16.40 -10.78 -8.25
CA GLN A 109 15.79 -10.02 -9.34
C GLN A 109 14.32 -9.72 -9.04
N SER A 110 13.83 -8.54 -9.45
CA SER A 110 12.40 -8.24 -9.40
C SER A 110 11.64 -9.21 -10.30
N LEU A 111 10.49 -9.69 -9.82
CA LEU A 111 9.56 -10.53 -10.59
C LEU A 111 8.42 -9.71 -11.22
N ASN A 112 8.49 -8.38 -11.09
CA ASN A 112 7.46 -7.45 -11.52
C ASN A 112 8.04 -6.48 -12.55
N VAL A 113 7.15 -5.85 -13.32
CA VAL A 113 7.53 -4.73 -14.18
C VAL A 113 7.98 -3.58 -13.30
N VAL A 114 9.24 -3.16 -13.46
CA VAL A 114 9.80 -1.99 -12.78
C VAL A 114 10.35 -1.04 -13.85
N ILE A 115 9.84 0.18 -13.85
CA ILE A 115 10.27 1.23 -14.77
C ILE A 115 10.94 2.32 -13.94
N LYS A 116 12.18 2.66 -14.29
CA LYS A 116 12.93 3.76 -13.70
C LYS A 116 13.48 4.64 -14.82
N ASP A 117 13.27 5.94 -14.75
CA ASP A 117 13.75 6.90 -15.74
C ASP A 117 13.39 6.50 -17.18
N LYS A 118 12.14 6.06 -17.37
CA LYS A 118 11.59 5.55 -18.64
C LYS A 118 12.26 4.27 -19.18
N LYS A 119 13.09 3.60 -18.38
CA LYS A 119 13.73 2.33 -18.73
C LYS A 119 13.13 1.17 -17.93
N LEU A 120 12.87 0.06 -18.61
CA LEU A 120 12.49 -1.19 -17.96
C LEU A 120 13.71 -1.79 -17.26
N VAL A 121 13.67 -1.86 -15.93
CA VAL A 121 14.75 -2.36 -15.07
C VAL A 121 14.37 -3.62 -14.27
N GLY A 122 13.12 -4.06 -14.40
CA GLY A 122 12.61 -5.33 -13.91
C GLY A 122 11.42 -5.75 -14.77
N TYR A 123 11.23 -7.05 -14.98
CA TYR A 123 10.18 -7.58 -15.84
C TYR A 123 9.58 -8.85 -15.24
N ASN A 124 8.33 -9.14 -15.62
CA ASN A 124 7.66 -10.37 -15.23
C ASN A 124 8.00 -11.51 -16.19
N ILE A 125 8.14 -12.72 -15.65
CA ILE A 125 8.21 -13.94 -16.46
C ILE A 125 6.76 -14.33 -16.79
N HIS A 126 6.40 -14.24 -18.07
CA HIS A 126 5.03 -14.45 -18.55
C HIS A 126 4.58 -15.92 -18.54
N THR A 127 5.51 -16.87 -18.44
CA THR A 127 5.21 -18.30 -18.46
C THR A 127 6.05 -18.99 -17.41
N ILE A 128 5.39 -19.48 -16.36
CA ILE A 128 6.03 -20.23 -15.28
C ILE A 128 5.56 -21.67 -15.37
N ALA A 129 6.48 -22.61 -15.54
CA ALA A 129 6.16 -24.04 -15.50
C ALA A 129 5.64 -24.44 -14.11
N GLY A 130 4.60 -25.28 -14.08
CA GLY A 130 4.06 -25.84 -12.84
C GLY A 130 5.08 -26.72 -12.12
N ARG A 131 4.99 -26.78 -10.79
CA ARG A 131 5.82 -27.68 -9.98
C ARG A 131 5.25 -29.10 -10.00
N GLY A 132 6.12 -30.10 -10.21
CA GLY A 132 5.77 -31.52 -10.24
C GLY A 132 6.28 -32.20 -11.51
N LYS A 133 6.61 -33.50 -11.42
CA LYS A 133 7.02 -34.28 -12.59
C LYS A 133 5.83 -34.35 -13.56
N ASP A 134 6.06 -34.01 -14.82
CA ASP A 134 5.13 -34.22 -15.95
C ASP A 134 3.76 -33.53 -15.83
N THR A 135 3.68 -32.35 -15.20
CA THR A 135 2.39 -31.66 -15.07
C THR A 135 1.88 -31.08 -16.39
N PHE A 136 2.77 -30.73 -17.34
CA PHE A 136 2.44 -29.93 -18.54
C PHE A 136 1.60 -28.67 -18.24
N THR A 137 1.63 -28.20 -17.00
CA THR A 137 0.86 -27.03 -16.56
C THR A 137 1.73 -25.78 -16.60
N TYR A 138 1.13 -24.67 -17.02
CA TYR A 138 1.77 -23.37 -17.06
C TYR A 138 0.90 -22.33 -16.36
N ARG A 139 1.54 -21.39 -15.67
CA ARG A 139 0.90 -20.22 -15.11
C ARG A 139 1.37 -18.99 -15.87
N HIS A 140 0.41 -18.12 -16.19
CA HIS A 140 0.64 -16.87 -16.89
C HIS A 140 0.27 -15.70 -15.98
N PRO A 141 1.18 -15.24 -15.10
CA PRO A 141 0.93 -14.09 -14.27
C PRO A 141 0.85 -12.82 -15.14
N PHE A 142 -0.21 -12.04 -14.95
CA PHE A 142 -0.32 -10.72 -15.56
C PHE A 142 0.48 -9.71 -14.74
N GLY A 143 1.29 -8.91 -15.42
CA GLY A 143 2.00 -7.80 -14.82
C GLY A 143 1.03 -6.69 -14.43
N SER A 144 1.18 -6.16 -13.23
CA SER A 144 0.60 -4.88 -12.83
C SER A 144 1.72 -3.97 -12.37
N ALA A 145 1.56 -2.67 -12.60
CA ALA A 145 2.50 -1.65 -12.14
C ALA A 145 1.72 -0.55 -11.42
N ILE A 146 2.24 -0.13 -10.28
CA ILE A 146 1.82 1.10 -9.62
C ILE A 146 2.82 2.17 -10.06
N GLY A 147 2.31 3.28 -10.59
CA GLY A 147 3.14 4.37 -11.10
C GLY A 147 2.58 5.72 -10.72
N ILE A 148 3.47 6.71 -10.67
CA ILE A 148 3.11 8.12 -10.45
C ILE A 148 3.33 8.84 -11.78
N SER A 149 2.31 9.58 -12.23
CA SER A 149 2.38 10.35 -13.47
C SER A 149 3.48 11.41 -13.38
N LYS A 150 4.17 11.67 -14.50
CA LYS A 150 5.05 12.84 -14.62
C LYS A 150 4.24 14.14 -14.54
N GLU A 151 3.06 14.12 -15.12
CA GLU A 151 2.06 15.19 -15.04
C GLU A 151 1.25 14.97 -13.76
N ARG A 152 1.85 15.29 -12.61
CA ARG A 152 1.08 15.38 -11.36
C ARG A 152 0.18 16.62 -11.48
N GLY A 153 -1.10 16.51 -11.13
CA GLY A 153 -2.06 17.62 -11.24
C GLY A 153 -1.86 18.72 -10.21
#